data_AF-A0A417HYJ2-F1
#
_entry.id   AF-A0A417HYJ2-F1
#
_cell.length_a   1.000
_cell.length_b   1.000
_cell.length_c   1.000
_cell.angle_alpha   90.00
_cell.angle_beta   90.00
_cell.angle_gamma   90.00
#
_symmetry.space_group_name_H-M   'P 1'
#
loop_
_entity.id
_entity.type
_entity.pdbx_description
1 polymer ?
#
loop_
_entity_poly.entity_id
_entity_poly.type
_entity_poly.pdbx_seq_one_letter_code
_entity_poly.pdbx_strand_id
1 'polypeptide(L)'
;MKYIYKITGKVSLILYIFMLYQFWHLCQYGGLRRHIPMLALGIIGLVGTVVLWLISKRHNQEVNSGDNGNKKLFYTEMILLIAATLFFGGRIVYSAVPYHGALSWKLDEWMRKKEVELEHNNLFEDGVEGILMDLDEALQLPEELYIANKYQVSFDENGTIQRIYAFIYGKNEAGEKKTYLIDYDADSSNDMTVWIDGNVNGEYSDDMRLSPMIEILNNSDWTSQVEAWAETFEEQQIYEILYMGRRSFSSEEGLQYISGDADGDGTETGTGNFTQLRSGGEIVGFEVSLHIPDLNSVTPVRYIMEPEYVSQQELKQENTMQQVEDAKDTESWTVDQSDGTMYFFLDENNGWRLVITDAAAGSRFYVMEKTMDGGSTWECINDDPFSGQLGVAEGLIFYDENFGVAGITGASQSYSRLYVTRDGGRTFEEMKLPMDLVSELPQIAIDCGFTVEDFDYLNMPEKEDDTLTITVTTDAAEKDGIVFQSTDYGATWEYKGLVQIAN
;
A
#
# COMPACT_ATOMS: atom_id res chain seq x y z
N MET A 1 1.32 68.94 14.74
CA MET A 1 0.69 67.92 15.61
C MET A 1 -0.61 67.35 15.04
N LYS A 2 -1.60 68.14 14.59
CA LYS A 2 -2.84 67.62 13.94
C LYS A 2 -2.61 66.72 12.71
N TYR A 3 -1.61 66.99 11.88
CA TYR A 3 -1.26 66.14 10.73
C TYR A 3 -0.61 64.82 11.13
N ILE A 4 0.24 64.82 12.16
CA ILE A 4 0.88 63.62 12.70
C ILE A 4 -0.19 62.65 13.21
N TYR A 5 -1.19 63.17 13.94
CA TYR A 5 -2.32 62.39 14.45
C TYR A 5 -3.17 61.72 13.34
N LYS A 6 -3.36 62.36 12.18
CA LYS A 6 -4.12 61.80 11.05
C LYS A 6 -3.33 60.76 10.24
N ILE A 7 -2.00 60.87 10.23
CA ILE A 7 -1.13 59.95 9.47
C ILE A 7 -0.85 58.68 10.28
N THR A 8 -0.64 58.79 11.59
CA THR A 8 -0.34 57.62 12.44
C THR A 8 -1.44 56.56 12.45
N GLY A 9 -2.72 56.97 12.42
CA GLY A 9 -3.85 56.03 12.34
C GLY A 9 -3.85 55.20 11.05
N LYS A 10 -3.58 55.83 9.90
CA LYS A 10 -3.50 55.14 8.60
C LYS A 10 -2.30 54.21 8.49
N VAL A 11 -1.15 54.64 8.99
CA VAL A 11 0.05 53.80 9.03
C VAL A 11 -0.17 52.59 9.95
N SER A 12 -0.82 52.78 11.11
CA SER A 12 -1.20 51.69 12.01
C SER A 12 -2.14 50.69 11.34
N LEU A 13 -3.15 51.15 10.59
CA LEU A 13 -4.06 50.28 9.84
C LEU A 13 -3.34 49.49 8.74
N ILE A 14 -2.43 50.10 7.98
CA ILE A 14 -1.62 49.41 6.95
C ILE A 14 -0.73 48.34 7.59
N LEU A 15 -0.06 48.68 8.70
CA LEU A 15 0.78 47.74 9.44
C LEU A 15 -0.04 46.58 10.01
N TYR A 16 -1.25 46.86 10.52
CA TYR A 16 -2.18 45.84 10.99
C TYR A 16 -2.59 44.87 9.87
N ILE A 17 -3.00 45.39 8.71
CA ILE A 17 -3.36 44.57 7.54
C ILE A 17 -2.15 43.77 7.05
N PHE A 18 -0.96 44.37 7.01
CA PHE A 18 0.28 43.68 6.66
C PHE A 18 0.57 42.54 7.63
N MET A 19 0.40 42.73 8.95
CA MET A 19 0.57 41.66 9.92
C MET A 19 -0.45 40.53 9.73
N LEU A 20 -1.73 40.85 9.51
CA LEU A 20 -2.75 39.85 9.24
C LEU A 20 -2.42 39.04 7.98
N TYR A 21 -1.94 39.70 6.93
CA TYR A 21 -1.49 39.04 5.71
C TYR A 21 -0.29 38.10 5.96
N GLN A 22 0.74 38.58 6.67
CA GLN A 22 1.92 37.76 6.98
C GLN A 22 1.56 36.58 7.89
N PHE A 23 0.66 36.79 8.85
CA PHE A 23 0.21 35.75 9.76
C PHE A 23 -0.65 34.70 9.03
N TRP A 24 -1.61 35.12 8.20
CA TRP A 24 -2.35 34.20 7.34
C TRP A 24 -1.41 33.41 6.41
N HIS A 25 -0.44 34.06 5.77
CA HIS A 25 0.50 33.38 4.88
C HIS A 25 1.37 32.34 5.64
N LEU A 26 1.77 32.66 6.88
CA LEU A 26 2.46 31.70 7.76
C LEU A 26 1.54 30.51 8.10
N CYS A 27 0.27 30.74 8.45
CA CYS A 27 -0.68 29.67 8.74
C CYS A 27 -1.01 28.81 7.51
N GLN A 28 -1.09 29.41 6.33
CA GLN A 28 -1.40 28.71 5.09
C GLN A 28 -0.22 27.88 4.57
N TYR A 29 0.98 28.48 4.52
CA TYR A 29 2.12 27.93 3.78
C TYR A 29 3.33 27.59 4.67
N GLY A 30 3.30 27.91 5.96
CA GLY A 30 4.44 27.72 6.86
C GLY A 30 5.55 28.73 6.63
N GLY A 31 6.80 28.35 6.91
CA GLY A 31 7.98 29.20 6.65
C GLY A 31 8.30 30.21 7.76
N LEU A 32 8.46 29.72 8.99
CA LEU A 32 8.81 30.51 10.19
C LEU A 32 9.95 31.51 9.94
N ARG A 33 11.04 31.10 9.27
CA ARG A 33 12.22 31.95 9.02
C ARG A 33 11.91 33.19 8.17
N ARG A 34 10.93 33.12 7.26
CA ARG A 34 10.57 34.24 6.37
C ARG A 34 9.55 35.17 7.01
N HIS A 35 8.58 34.61 7.74
CA HIS A 35 7.44 35.38 8.23
C HIS A 35 7.65 35.96 9.64
N ILE A 36 8.42 35.31 10.51
CA ILE A 36 8.70 35.84 11.87
C ILE A 36 9.36 37.22 11.84
N PRO A 37 10.45 37.46 11.07
CA PRO A 37 11.07 38.79 11.03
C PRO A 37 10.12 39.87 10.50
N MET A 38 9.29 39.52 9.51
CA MET A 38 8.30 40.43 8.92
C MET A 38 7.17 40.76 9.89
N LEU A 39 6.69 39.77 10.65
CA LEU A 39 5.73 39.98 11.73
C LEU A 39 6.34 40.86 12.83
N ALA A 40 7.58 40.60 13.27
CA ALA A 40 8.27 41.42 14.26
C ALA A 40 8.41 42.88 13.82
N LEU A 41 8.78 43.14 12.57
CA LEU A 41 8.81 44.50 11.99
C LEU A 41 7.43 45.16 12.01
N GLY A 42 6.38 44.40 11.67
CA GLY A 42 5.00 44.86 11.76
C GLY A 42 4.58 45.23 13.18
N ILE A 43 4.91 44.39 14.17
CA ILE A 43 4.61 44.62 15.60
C ILE A 43 5.33 45.88 16.10
N ILE A 44 6.64 45.98 15.86
CA ILE A 44 7.45 47.14 16.29
C ILE A 44 6.91 48.43 15.67
N GLY A 45 6.57 48.39 14.37
CA GLY A 45 5.95 49.53 13.68
C GLY A 45 4.61 49.91 14.31
N LEU A 46 3.74 48.93 14.59
CA LEU A 46 2.43 49.17 15.16
C LEU A 46 2.53 49.77 16.57
N VAL A 47 3.36 49.20 17.44
CA VAL A 47 3.66 49.74 18.78
C VAL A 47 4.19 51.17 18.67
N GLY A 48 5.13 51.42 17.75
CA GLY A 48 5.66 52.76 17.50
C GLY A 48 4.58 53.78 17.10
N THR A 49 3.67 53.39 16.19
CA THR A 49 2.55 54.27 15.77
C THR A 49 1.57 54.53 16.91
N VAL A 50 1.30 53.55 17.77
CA VAL A 50 0.41 53.69 18.95
C VAL A 50 1.05 54.61 20.00
N VAL A 51 2.34 54.47 20.27
CA VAL A 51 3.09 55.35 21.19
C VAL A 51 3.08 56.79 20.67
N LEU A 52 3.38 57.00 19.38
CA LEU A 52 3.31 58.33 18.75
C LEU A 52 1.90 58.92 18.79
N TRP A 53 0.87 58.09 18.62
CA TRP A 53 -0.52 58.50 18.75
C TRP A 53 -0.87 58.94 20.19
N LEU A 54 -0.45 58.20 21.22
CA LEU A 54 -0.66 58.56 22.63
C LEU A 54 0.04 59.88 23.00
N ILE A 55 1.27 60.08 22.55
CA ILE A 55 2.03 61.32 22.77
C ILE A 55 1.34 62.50 22.07
N SER A 56 0.92 62.32 20.82
CA SER A 56 0.22 63.36 20.05
C SER A 56 -1.14 63.73 20.67
N LYS A 57 -1.88 62.75 21.20
CA LYS A 57 -3.17 62.93 21.89
C LYS A 57 -3.02 63.73 23.19
N ARG A 58 -1.99 63.46 23.99
CA ARG A 58 -1.73 64.16 25.27
C ARG A 58 -1.41 65.65 25.07
N HIS A 59 -0.82 66.02 23.94
CA HIS A 59 -0.48 67.41 23.61
C HIS A 59 -1.60 68.17 22.87
N ASN A 60 -2.54 67.46 22.21
CA ASN A 60 -3.69 68.08 21.52
C ASN A 60 -4.91 68.32 22.42
N GLN A 61 -4.90 67.88 23.69
CA GLN A 61 -5.99 68.13 24.64
C GLN A 61 -6.15 69.61 25.05
N GLU A 62 -5.22 70.49 24.68
CA GLU A 62 -5.29 71.93 24.97
C GLU A 62 -5.99 72.78 23.90
N VAL A 63 -6.38 72.23 22.74
CA VAL A 63 -7.05 73.02 21.68
C VAL A 63 -8.17 72.22 21.02
N ASN A 64 -9.39 72.38 21.51
CA ASN A 64 -10.58 71.80 20.88
C ASN A 64 -11.57 72.88 20.43
N SER A 65 -11.94 72.83 19.15
CA SER A 65 -13.35 72.78 18.74
C SER A 65 -13.47 72.53 17.22
N GLY A 66 -14.40 71.65 16.85
CA GLY A 66 -15.04 71.59 15.53
C GLY A 66 -14.25 70.92 14.40
N ASP A 67 -14.39 69.60 14.23
CA ASP A 67 -14.25 68.97 12.90
C ASP A 67 -15.19 67.76 12.75
N ASN A 68 -16.33 67.97 12.10
CA ASN A 68 -17.32 66.93 11.83
C ASN A 68 -16.89 66.01 10.66
N GLY A 69 -15.86 66.40 9.87
CA GLY A 69 -15.29 65.59 8.79
C GLY A 69 -14.43 64.43 9.29
N ASN A 70 -13.91 64.52 10.52
CA ASN A 70 -13.06 63.49 11.13
C ASN A 70 -13.84 62.24 11.59
N LYS A 71 -15.15 62.36 11.85
CA LYS A 71 -15.99 61.23 12.27
C LYS A 71 -16.22 60.22 11.14
N LYS A 72 -16.53 60.68 9.92
CA LYS A 72 -16.77 59.79 8.77
C LYS A 72 -15.52 58.98 8.39
N LEU A 73 -14.35 59.62 8.38
CA LEU A 73 -13.07 58.96 8.10
C LEU A 73 -12.73 57.88 9.14
N PHE A 74 -12.98 58.16 10.43
CA PHE A 74 -12.79 57.19 11.50
C PHE A 74 -13.71 55.97 11.35
N TYR A 75 -14.98 56.16 10.98
CA TYR A 75 -15.89 55.04 10.71
C TYR A 75 -15.44 54.20 9.50
N THR A 76 -14.93 54.82 8.43
CA THR A 76 -14.38 54.10 7.28
C THR A 76 -13.15 53.28 7.65
N GLU A 77 -12.24 53.82 8.47
CA GLU A 77 -11.06 53.09 8.97
C GLU A 77 -11.46 51.91 9.86
N MET A 78 -12.47 52.07 10.72
CA MET A 78 -13.03 50.97 11.52
C MET A 78 -13.68 49.87 10.67
N ILE A 79 -14.43 50.25 9.63
CA ILE A 79 -15.03 49.26 8.70
C ILE A 79 -13.94 48.49 7.96
N LEU A 80 -12.89 49.17 7.47
CA LEU A 80 -11.76 48.51 6.82
C LEU A 80 -10.99 47.57 7.75
N LEU A 81 -10.79 47.99 9.01
CA LEU A 81 -10.18 47.15 10.03
C LEU A 81 -11.01 45.87 10.23
N ILE A 82 -12.32 46.01 10.49
CA ILE A 82 -13.23 44.87 10.70
C ILE A 82 -13.26 43.97 9.44
N ALA A 83 -13.35 44.54 8.25
CA ALA A 83 -13.37 43.79 7.00
C ALA A 83 -12.06 43.00 6.79
N ALA A 84 -10.90 43.61 7.04
CA ALA A 84 -9.61 42.93 6.95
C ALA A 84 -9.48 41.82 8.01
N THR A 85 -9.91 42.07 9.25
CA THR A 85 -9.92 41.06 10.31
C THR A 85 -10.81 39.88 9.96
N LEU A 86 -12.02 40.13 9.45
CA LEU A 86 -12.93 39.05 9.03
C LEU A 86 -12.37 38.26 7.84
N PHE A 87 -11.80 38.96 6.84
CA PHE A 87 -11.22 38.32 5.66
C PHE A 87 -10.01 37.44 6.01
N PHE A 88 -8.99 37.99 6.66
CA PHE A 88 -7.79 37.24 7.03
C PHE A 88 -8.06 36.24 8.16
N GLY A 89 -8.91 36.61 9.13
CA GLY A 89 -9.36 35.72 10.20
C GLY A 89 -10.05 34.48 9.65
N GLY A 90 -11.00 34.64 8.71
CA GLY A 90 -11.66 33.52 8.05
C GLY A 90 -10.66 32.62 7.31
N ARG A 91 -9.64 33.20 6.67
CA ARG A 91 -8.60 32.44 5.97
C ARG A 91 -7.65 31.69 6.92
N ILE A 92 -7.36 32.26 8.09
CA ILE A 92 -6.60 31.58 9.14
C ILE A 92 -7.39 30.39 9.70
N VAL A 93 -8.67 30.59 10.01
CA VAL A 93 -9.56 29.51 10.46
C VAL A 93 -9.64 28.41 9.39
N TYR A 94 -9.79 28.79 8.12
CA TYR A 94 -9.76 27.83 7.01
C TYR A 94 -8.45 27.04 6.95
N SER A 95 -7.29 27.69 7.17
CA SER A 95 -5.99 27.00 7.19
C SER A 95 -5.78 26.05 8.39
N ALA A 96 -6.63 26.16 9.42
CA ALA A 96 -6.64 25.27 10.58
C ALA A 96 -7.54 24.03 10.37
N VAL A 97 -8.44 24.06 9.39
CA VAL A 97 -9.25 22.89 9.02
C VAL A 97 -8.31 21.81 8.47
N PRO A 98 -8.51 20.51 8.81
CA PRO A 98 -7.64 19.43 8.36
C PRO A 98 -7.32 19.51 6.86
N TYR A 99 -6.04 19.35 6.52
CA TYR A 99 -5.50 19.34 5.15
C TYR A 99 -5.58 20.67 4.36
N HIS A 100 -5.98 21.78 4.98
CA HIS A 100 -6.13 23.07 4.29
C HIS A 100 -5.00 24.08 4.50
N GLY A 101 -4.00 23.78 5.33
CA GLY A 101 -2.82 24.64 5.50
C GLY A 101 -1.80 24.11 6.50
N ALA A 102 -0.62 24.74 6.56
CA ALA A 102 0.45 24.38 7.49
C ALA A 102 0.03 24.44 8.97
N LEU A 103 -0.91 25.33 9.31
CA LEU A 103 -1.48 25.42 10.66
C LEU A 103 -2.24 24.16 11.04
N SER A 104 -3.03 23.57 10.14
CA SER A 104 -3.74 22.31 10.40
C SER A 104 -2.78 21.18 10.77
N TRP A 105 -1.67 21.03 10.03
CA TRP A 105 -0.61 20.06 10.34
C TRP A 105 0.06 20.32 11.68
N LYS A 106 0.31 21.59 12.03
CA LYS A 106 0.91 21.95 13.33
C LYS A 106 -0.04 21.73 14.50
N LEU A 107 -1.34 21.94 14.30
CA LEU A 107 -2.35 21.60 15.29
C LEU A 107 -2.46 20.08 15.47
N ASP A 108 -2.43 19.34 14.36
CA ASP A 108 -2.46 17.88 14.38
C ASP A 108 -1.25 17.29 15.12
N GLU A 109 -0.04 17.73 14.76
CA GLU A 109 1.21 17.39 15.47
C GLU A 109 1.12 17.72 16.96
N TRP A 110 0.61 18.90 17.33
CA TRP A 110 0.49 19.28 18.73
C TRP A 110 -0.53 18.43 19.52
N MET A 111 -1.62 18.00 18.87
CA MET A 111 -2.63 17.17 19.52
C MET A 111 -2.19 15.71 19.63
N ARG A 112 -1.57 15.17 18.57
CA ARG A 112 -1.33 13.74 18.39
C ARG A 112 0.11 13.28 18.65
N LYS A 113 1.11 14.14 18.51
CA LYS A 113 2.49 13.79 18.83
C LYS A 113 2.70 13.85 20.34
N LYS A 114 3.26 12.80 20.92
CA LYS A 114 3.74 12.72 22.30
C LYS A 114 5.22 12.39 22.27
N GLU A 115 5.95 12.95 23.22
CA GLU A 115 7.35 12.61 23.49
C GLU A 115 7.35 11.86 24.81
N VAL A 116 7.87 10.63 24.80
CA VAL A 116 7.92 9.70 25.94
C VAL A 116 9.38 9.37 26.18
N GLU A 117 9.86 9.57 27.40
CA GLU A 117 11.23 9.24 27.77
C GLU A 117 11.42 7.70 27.71
N LEU A 118 12.53 7.25 27.13
CA LEU A 118 12.93 5.84 27.14
C LEU A 118 13.83 5.61 28.35
N GLU A 119 13.24 5.27 29.49
CA GLU A 119 13.97 5.00 30.74
C GLU A 119 14.64 3.63 30.66
N HIS A 120 13.92 2.63 30.14
CA HIS A 120 14.39 1.25 29.98
C HIS A 120 15.05 1.08 28.60
N ASN A 121 16.25 1.63 28.46
CA ASN A 121 16.95 1.71 27.18
C ASN A 121 17.86 0.51 26.85
N ASN A 122 17.84 -0.54 27.66
CA ASN A 122 18.67 -1.74 27.47
C ASN A 122 17.82 -3.03 27.45
N LEU A 123 17.80 -3.72 26.31
CA LEU A 123 17.00 -4.94 26.14
C LEU A 123 17.51 -6.14 26.94
N PHE A 124 18.80 -6.18 27.30
CA PHE A 124 19.33 -7.29 28.11
C PHE A 124 18.95 -7.17 29.58
N GLU A 125 18.70 -5.94 30.05
CA GLU A 125 18.31 -5.67 31.43
C GLU A 125 16.78 -5.68 31.57
N ASP A 126 16.08 -5.02 30.66
CA ASP A 126 14.65 -4.69 30.81
C ASP A 126 13.71 -5.42 29.84
N GLY A 127 14.28 -6.10 28.84
CA GLY A 127 13.51 -6.74 27.76
C GLY A 127 12.77 -5.73 26.89
N VAL A 128 11.87 -6.23 26.03
CA VAL A 128 10.97 -5.38 25.25
C VAL A 128 9.83 -4.83 26.10
N GLU A 129 9.58 -5.46 27.24
CA GLU A 129 8.61 -5.08 28.25
C GLU A 129 8.96 -3.74 28.88
N GLY A 130 10.24 -3.43 29.09
CA GLY A 130 10.68 -2.11 29.55
C GLY A 130 10.17 -0.97 28.65
N ILE A 131 10.25 -1.15 27.33
CA ILE A 131 9.71 -0.18 26.35
C ILE A 131 8.19 -0.03 26.52
N LEU A 132 7.48 -1.14 26.69
CA LEU A 132 6.02 -1.12 26.87
C LEU A 132 5.62 -0.51 28.22
N MET A 133 6.43 -0.68 29.27
CA MET A 133 6.23 -0.06 30.58
C MET A 133 6.36 1.47 30.49
N ASP A 134 7.39 1.98 29.82
CA ASP A 134 7.57 3.43 29.62
C ASP A 134 6.40 4.06 28.86
N LEU A 135 5.91 3.35 27.83
CA LEU A 135 4.74 3.76 27.06
C LEU A 135 3.44 3.70 27.89
N ASP A 136 3.26 2.66 28.71
CA ASP A 136 2.08 2.50 29.56
C ASP A 136 2.02 3.56 30.66
N GLU A 137 3.14 3.85 31.33
CA GLU A 137 3.20 4.90 32.34
C GLU A 137 2.82 6.27 31.75
N ALA A 138 3.27 6.56 30.53
CA ALA A 138 3.00 7.83 29.87
C ALA A 138 1.60 7.93 29.24
N LEU A 139 1.07 6.83 28.70
CA LEU A 139 -0.09 6.87 27.79
C LEU A 139 -1.27 5.99 28.21
N GLN A 140 -1.13 5.18 29.27
CA GLN A 140 -2.13 4.22 29.75
C GLN A 140 -2.57 3.29 28.61
N LEU A 141 -1.68 2.37 28.24
CA LEU A 141 -1.92 1.45 27.14
C LEU A 141 -3.09 0.51 27.48
N PRO A 142 -3.87 0.11 26.47
CA PRO A 142 -4.79 -1.02 26.59
C PRO A 142 -4.12 -2.28 27.11
N GLU A 143 -4.86 -3.09 27.89
CA GLU A 143 -4.38 -4.40 28.37
C GLU A 143 -4.08 -5.36 27.21
N GLU A 144 -4.99 -5.45 26.23
CA GLU A 144 -4.78 -6.23 25.02
C GLU A 144 -4.30 -5.33 23.88
N LEU A 145 -3.10 -5.65 23.37
CA LEU A 145 -2.44 -4.93 22.30
C LEU A 145 -2.25 -5.83 21.08
N TYR A 146 -2.35 -5.19 19.92
CA TYR A 146 -2.17 -5.78 18.60
C TYR A 146 -1.21 -4.94 17.78
N ILE A 147 -0.43 -5.57 16.92
CA ILE A 147 0.38 -4.88 15.92
C ILE A 147 -0.44 -4.60 14.66
N ALA A 148 -0.21 -3.46 14.02
CA ALA A 148 -0.83 -3.13 12.73
C ALA A 148 -0.08 -3.72 11.54
N ASN A 149 1.22 -4.00 11.70
CA ASN A 149 2.06 -4.59 10.66
C ASN A 149 3.26 -5.29 11.28
N LYS A 150 4.09 -4.53 12.00
CA LYS A 150 5.30 -5.04 12.64
C LYS A 150 5.65 -4.29 13.91
N TYR A 151 6.41 -4.95 14.77
CA TYR A 151 7.14 -4.40 15.89
C TYR A 151 8.63 -4.69 15.65
N GLN A 152 9.46 -3.65 15.67
CA GLN A 152 10.86 -3.73 15.29
C GLN A 152 11.70 -2.92 16.28
N VAL A 153 12.72 -3.55 16.86
CA VAL A 153 13.67 -2.90 17.75
C VAL A 153 15.08 -3.29 17.34
N SER A 154 15.91 -2.29 17.06
CA SER A 154 17.32 -2.47 16.74
C SER A 154 18.18 -2.04 17.92
N PHE A 155 19.25 -2.79 18.21
CA PHE A 155 20.10 -2.61 19.39
C PHE A 155 21.55 -3.01 19.11
N ASP A 156 22.47 -2.52 19.95
CA ASP A 156 23.89 -2.84 19.84
C ASP A 156 24.28 -4.15 20.56
N GLU A 157 25.55 -4.52 20.50
CA GLU A 157 26.12 -5.70 21.15
C GLU A 157 25.98 -5.74 22.68
N ASN A 158 25.67 -4.60 23.31
CA ASN A 158 25.47 -4.48 24.75
C ASN A 158 23.98 -4.40 25.14
N GLY A 159 23.08 -4.56 24.17
CA GLY A 159 21.63 -4.48 24.38
C GLY A 159 21.08 -3.07 24.34
N THR A 160 21.91 -2.04 24.10
CA THR A 160 21.46 -0.64 24.10
C THR A 160 20.61 -0.38 22.86
N ILE A 161 19.36 0.04 23.09
CA ILE A 161 18.41 0.32 22.02
C ILE A 161 18.93 1.48 21.15
N GLN A 162 18.95 1.25 19.84
CA GLN A 162 19.31 2.27 18.84
C GLN A 162 18.09 2.81 18.13
N ARG A 163 17.13 1.94 17.76
CA ARG A 163 15.92 2.32 17.04
C ARG A 163 14.72 1.49 17.48
N ILE A 164 13.54 2.12 17.51
CA ILE A 164 12.26 1.44 17.72
C ILE A 164 11.32 1.90 16.61
N TYR A 165 10.65 0.95 15.98
CA TYR A 165 9.53 1.21 15.11
C TYR A 165 8.42 0.20 15.38
N ALA A 166 7.27 0.68 15.84
CA ALA A 166 6.11 -0.15 16.08
C ALA A 166 4.83 0.62 15.84
N PHE A 167 3.83 -0.04 15.26
CA PHE A 167 2.48 0.51 15.22
C PHE A 167 1.54 -0.43 15.95
N ILE A 168 1.17 -0.07 17.18
CA ILE A 168 0.34 -0.90 18.06
C ILE A 168 -1.02 -0.25 18.31
N TYR A 169 -2.01 -1.06 18.63
CA TYR A 169 -3.36 -0.60 18.96
C TYR A 169 -4.10 -1.58 19.86
N GLY A 170 -5.11 -1.08 20.56
CA GLY A 170 -5.94 -1.88 21.47
C GLY A 170 -7.26 -1.19 21.77
N LYS A 171 -8.04 -1.77 22.68
CA LYS A 171 -9.27 -1.13 23.22
C LYS A 171 -9.05 -0.75 24.67
N ASN A 172 -9.31 0.51 25.02
CA ASN A 172 -9.30 0.90 26.43
C ASN A 172 -10.48 0.28 27.20
N GLU A 173 -10.55 0.52 28.51
CA GLU A 173 -11.65 0.02 29.37
C GLU A 173 -13.06 0.42 28.89
N ALA A 174 -13.18 1.53 28.15
CA ALA A 174 -14.44 1.98 27.57
C ALA A 174 -14.78 1.32 26.22
N GLY A 175 -13.92 0.44 25.72
CA GLY A 175 -14.05 -0.20 24.40
C GLY A 175 -13.65 0.70 23.22
N GLU A 176 -13.08 1.89 23.49
CA GLU A 176 -12.61 2.80 22.45
C GLU A 176 -11.27 2.32 21.89
N LYS A 177 -11.17 2.29 20.56
CA LYS A 177 -9.91 2.01 19.88
C LYS A 177 -8.89 3.11 20.17
N LYS A 178 -7.70 2.72 20.63
CA LYS A 178 -6.52 3.57 20.78
C LYS A 178 -5.39 3.01 19.94
N THR A 179 -4.59 3.90 19.36
CA THR A 179 -3.51 3.54 18.42
C THR A 179 -2.26 4.33 18.76
N TYR A 180 -1.09 3.73 18.57
CA TYR A 180 0.19 4.29 18.96
C TYR A 180 1.22 3.91 17.90
N LEU A 181 1.63 4.88 17.08
CA LEU A 181 2.77 4.73 16.16
C LEU A 181 4.01 5.26 16.87
N ILE A 182 4.90 4.35 17.23
CA ILE A 182 6.11 4.57 18.02
C ILE A 182 7.29 4.63 17.05
N ASP A 183 8.09 5.67 17.20
CA ASP A 183 9.33 5.90 16.45
C ASP A 183 10.40 6.43 17.40
N TYR A 184 11.56 5.77 17.41
CA TYR A 184 12.71 6.16 18.20
C TYR A 184 13.98 5.99 17.37
N ASP A 185 14.88 6.96 17.49
CA ASP A 185 16.20 6.95 16.89
C ASP A 185 17.17 7.67 17.84
N ALA A 186 18.11 6.90 18.41
CA ALA A 186 19.05 7.38 19.42
C ALA A 186 19.95 8.53 18.92
N ASP A 187 20.18 8.62 17.61
CA ASP A 187 20.93 9.71 16.99
C ASP A 187 20.13 11.03 16.95
N SER A 188 18.80 10.94 17.02
CA SER A 188 17.88 12.05 16.85
C SER A 188 17.36 12.64 18.17
N SER A 189 17.05 11.79 19.16
CA SER A 189 16.45 12.19 20.43
C SER A 189 16.65 11.12 21.52
N ASN A 190 16.62 11.53 22.79
CA ASN A 190 16.52 10.59 23.92
C ASN A 190 15.08 10.10 24.14
N ASP A 191 14.09 10.82 23.61
CA ASP A 191 12.67 10.53 23.78
C ASP A 191 12.13 9.79 22.56
N MET A 192 11.28 8.79 22.80
CA MET A 192 10.44 8.17 21.79
C MET A 192 9.37 9.17 21.30
N THR A 193 9.18 9.25 19.99
CA THR A 193 8.06 9.95 19.39
C THR A 193 6.90 8.98 19.22
N VAL A 194 5.76 9.29 19.85
CA VAL A 194 4.54 8.48 19.75
C VAL A 194 3.42 9.30 19.11
N TRP A 195 2.90 8.84 17.98
CA TRP A 195 1.74 9.42 17.33
C TRP A 195 0.48 8.65 17.73
N ILE A 196 -0.46 9.34 18.37
CA ILE A 196 -1.75 8.77 18.80
C ILE A 196 -2.88 9.06 17.80
N ASP A 197 -3.97 8.30 17.93
CA ASP A 197 -5.21 8.43 17.14
C ASP A 197 -5.00 8.32 15.61
N GLY A 198 -4.01 7.54 15.18
CA GLY A 198 -3.78 7.16 13.79
C GLY A 198 -4.90 6.27 13.23
N ASN A 199 -5.07 6.28 11.91
CA ASN A 199 -6.04 5.41 11.25
C ASN A 199 -5.40 4.04 10.99
N VAL A 200 -5.98 3.00 11.59
CA VAL A 200 -5.63 1.60 11.32
C VAL A 200 -6.92 0.86 11.02
N ASN A 201 -6.99 0.19 9.86
CA ASN A 201 -8.05 -0.79 9.54
C ASN A 201 -7.81 -2.09 10.32
N GLY A 202 -7.54 -1.95 11.62
CA GLY A 202 -7.13 -3.05 12.49
C GLY A 202 -8.35 -3.87 12.84
N GLU A 203 -8.58 -4.90 12.03
CA GLU A 203 -9.31 -6.09 12.45
C GLU A 203 -8.52 -6.67 13.62
N TYR A 204 -9.17 -6.82 14.78
CA TYR A 204 -8.56 -7.35 16.00
C TYR A 204 -8.30 -8.85 15.84
N SER A 205 -7.48 -9.21 14.85
CA SER A 205 -7.12 -10.59 14.50
C SER A 205 -6.21 -11.16 15.56
N ASP A 206 -6.50 -12.39 15.98
CA ASP A 206 -5.69 -13.10 16.97
C ASP A 206 -4.25 -13.33 16.48
N ASP A 207 -4.06 -13.42 15.16
CA ASP A 207 -2.74 -13.54 14.53
C ASP A 207 -1.84 -12.31 14.75
N MET A 208 -2.42 -11.17 15.15
CA MET A 208 -1.71 -9.89 15.31
C MET A 208 -1.56 -9.47 16.78
N ARG A 209 -1.89 -10.34 17.75
CA ARG A 209 -1.70 -10.05 19.18
C ARG A 209 -0.23 -9.77 19.49
N LEU A 210 0.06 -8.84 20.40
CA LEU A 210 1.43 -8.51 20.79
C LEU A 210 1.99 -9.45 21.86
N SER A 211 1.14 -10.03 22.71
CA SER A 211 1.55 -10.87 23.84
C SER A 211 2.44 -12.06 23.47
N PRO A 212 2.24 -12.78 22.35
CA PRO A 212 3.11 -13.92 22.00
C PRO A 212 4.57 -13.51 21.79
N MET A 213 4.85 -12.29 21.31
CA MET A 213 6.21 -11.78 21.16
C MET A 213 6.94 -11.77 22.51
N ILE A 214 6.27 -11.26 23.54
CA ILE A 214 6.81 -11.14 24.90
C ILE A 214 7.09 -12.54 25.46
N GLU A 215 6.16 -13.47 25.27
CA GLU A 215 6.30 -14.84 25.74
C GLU A 215 7.44 -15.60 25.04
N ILE A 216 7.57 -15.43 23.72
CA ILE A 216 8.66 -16.02 22.94
C ILE A 216 10.03 -15.49 23.40
N LEU A 217 10.15 -14.17 23.61
CA LEU A 217 11.42 -13.57 24.05
C LEU A 217 11.80 -13.98 25.47
N ASN A 218 10.82 -14.15 26.36
CA ASN A 218 11.05 -14.63 27.73
C ASN A 218 11.49 -16.10 27.82
N ASN A 219 11.08 -16.93 26.85
CA ASN A 219 11.36 -18.36 26.84
C ASN A 219 12.47 -18.76 25.85
N SER A 220 13.08 -17.82 25.14
CA SER A 220 14.18 -18.05 24.19
C SER A 220 15.55 -17.66 24.76
N ASP A 221 16.61 -18.17 24.13
CA ASP A 221 18.01 -17.90 24.44
C ASP A 221 18.62 -16.80 23.55
N TRP A 222 17.79 -15.86 23.10
CA TRP A 222 18.15 -14.85 22.10
C TRP A 222 19.32 -13.96 22.53
N THR A 223 19.46 -13.67 23.83
CA THR A 223 20.60 -12.93 24.37
C THR A 223 21.92 -13.69 24.19
N SER A 224 21.93 -14.99 24.49
CA SER A 224 23.09 -15.87 24.26
C SER A 224 23.45 -15.99 22.78
N GLN A 225 22.46 -15.94 21.88
CA GLN A 225 22.69 -15.92 20.44
C GLN A 225 23.38 -14.62 19.98
N VAL A 226 23.00 -13.47 20.55
CA VAL A 226 23.65 -12.19 20.27
C VAL A 226 25.10 -12.19 20.79
N GLU A 227 25.34 -12.69 22.00
CA GLU A 227 26.69 -12.85 22.56
C GLU A 227 27.59 -13.70 21.63
N ALA A 228 27.06 -14.83 21.15
CA ALA A 228 27.81 -15.70 20.22
C ALA A 228 28.14 -15.03 18.88
N TRP A 229 27.23 -14.20 18.36
CA TRP A 229 27.49 -13.41 17.16
C TRP A 229 28.51 -12.29 17.41
N ALA A 230 28.40 -11.59 18.54
CA ALA A 230 29.33 -10.52 18.91
C ALA A 230 30.78 -11.03 19.07
N GLU A 231 30.97 -12.27 19.54
CA GLU A 231 32.30 -12.90 19.58
C GLU A 231 32.83 -13.31 18.18
N THR A 232 31.94 -13.49 17.20
CA THR A 232 32.29 -13.96 15.86
C THR A 232 32.71 -12.82 14.94
N PHE A 233 32.10 -11.64 15.05
CA PHE A 233 32.36 -10.50 14.18
C PHE A 233 33.34 -9.51 14.82
N GLU A 234 34.36 -9.09 14.05
CA GLU A 234 35.34 -8.09 14.54
C GLU A 234 34.78 -6.67 14.58
N GLU A 235 33.80 -6.36 13.71
CA GLU A 235 33.15 -5.06 13.64
C GLU A 235 31.86 -5.07 14.46
N GLN A 236 31.55 -3.95 15.10
CA GLN A 236 30.30 -3.76 15.82
C GLN A 236 29.11 -3.94 14.87
N GLN A 237 28.18 -4.79 15.27
CA GLN A 237 26.96 -5.06 14.52
C GLN A 237 25.77 -4.42 15.22
N ILE A 238 24.75 -4.09 14.43
CA ILE A 238 23.40 -3.80 14.93
C ILE A 238 22.56 -5.06 14.78
N TYR A 239 21.94 -5.46 15.87
CA TYR A 239 21.02 -6.58 15.92
C TYR A 239 19.59 -6.06 15.88
N GLU A 240 18.66 -6.90 15.46
CA GLU A 240 17.25 -6.54 15.35
C GLU A 240 16.35 -7.68 15.80
N ILE A 241 15.39 -7.33 16.66
CA ILE A 241 14.21 -8.13 16.95
C ILE A 241 13.07 -7.64 16.05
N LEU A 242 12.49 -8.54 15.28
CA LEU A 242 11.35 -8.30 14.39
C LEU A 242 10.21 -9.25 14.73
N TYR A 243 9.04 -8.68 15.00
CA TYR A 243 7.80 -9.41 15.21
C TYR A 243 6.72 -8.93 14.23
N MET A 244 6.09 -9.87 13.53
CA MET A 244 5.02 -9.61 12.56
C MET A 244 3.76 -10.46 12.83
N GLY A 245 3.58 -10.93 14.06
CA GLY A 245 2.43 -11.76 14.42
C GLY A 245 2.64 -13.22 14.01
N ARG A 246 1.56 -13.86 13.58
CA ARG A 246 1.56 -15.23 13.07
C ARG A 246 2.06 -15.27 11.63
N ARG A 247 3.06 -16.11 11.35
CA ARG A 247 3.75 -16.17 10.06
C ARG A 247 3.89 -17.59 9.56
N SER A 248 3.96 -17.71 8.23
CA SER A 248 4.14 -18.99 7.55
C SER A 248 5.58 -19.19 7.04
N PHE A 249 6.08 -20.42 7.15
CA PHE A 249 7.42 -20.81 6.70
C PHE A 249 7.39 -22.16 5.98
N SER A 250 7.96 -22.21 4.78
CA SER A 250 8.07 -23.45 3.97
C SER A 250 9.38 -24.22 4.19
N SER A 251 10.21 -23.81 5.15
CA SER A 251 11.54 -24.36 5.42
C SER A 251 11.87 -24.34 6.91
N GLU A 252 12.56 -25.37 7.38
CA GLU A 252 13.11 -25.46 8.75
C GLU A 252 14.29 -24.50 8.99
N GLU A 253 14.80 -23.83 7.95
CA GLU A 253 15.98 -22.97 8.06
C GLU A 253 15.78 -21.84 9.08
N GLY A 254 16.64 -21.81 10.10
CA GLY A 254 16.62 -20.81 11.17
C GLY A 254 15.48 -20.96 12.19
N LEU A 255 14.51 -21.85 11.96
CA LEU A 255 13.38 -22.06 12.88
C LEU A 255 13.85 -22.74 14.18
N GLN A 256 13.45 -22.16 15.31
CA GLN A 256 13.67 -22.70 16.63
C GLN A 256 12.35 -22.68 17.41
N TYR A 257 11.89 -23.86 17.82
CA TYR A 257 10.68 -23.97 18.63
C TYR A 257 10.91 -23.43 20.04
N ILE A 258 9.97 -22.61 20.50
CA ILE A 258 9.89 -22.14 21.88
C ILE A 258 8.62 -22.72 22.53
N SER A 259 8.79 -23.34 23.69
CA SER A 259 7.68 -23.79 24.52
C SER A 259 6.95 -22.60 25.14
N GLY A 260 5.63 -22.62 25.10
CA GLY A 260 4.75 -21.62 25.69
C GLY A 260 3.30 -21.91 25.29
N ASP A 261 2.40 -21.03 25.69
CA ASP A 261 0.95 -21.13 25.49
C ASP A 261 0.42 -19.76 25.03
N ALA A 262 0.83 -19.36 23.82
CA ALA A 262 0.56 -18.03 23.28
C ALA A 262 -0.93 -17.73 23.08
N ASP A 263 -1.76 -18.75 22.87
CA ASP A 263 -3.20 -18.60 22.67
C ASP A 263 -4.03 -18.78 23.96
N GLY A 264 -3.40 -19.28 25.03
CA GLY A 264 -3.99 -19.43 26.36
C GLY A 264 -4.91 -20.65 26.48
N ASP A 265 -4.78 -21.64 25.61
CA ASP A 265 -5.59 -22.85 25.63
C ASP A 265 -5.09 -23.91 26.64
N GLY A 266 -3.88 -23.72 27.18
CA GLY A 266 -3.24 -24.59 28.16
C GLY A 266 -2.47 -25.78 27.57
N THR A 267 -2.23 -25.79 26.27
CA THR A 267 -1.62 -26.89 25.52
C THR A 267 -0.41 -26.41 24.71
N GLU A 268 0.74 -27.04 24.96
CA GLU A 268 1.92 -26.83 24.11
C GLU A 268 1.88 -27.75 22.88
N THR A 269 2.10 -27.19 21.69
CA THR A 269 2.17 -27.93 20.41
C THR A 269 3.43 -28.81 20.25
N GLY A 270 4.58 -28.36 20.76
CA GLY A 270 5.87 -29.05 20.63
C GLY A 270 6.49 -29.00 19.23
N THR A 271 7.53 -29.84 19.00
CA THR A 271 8.34 -29.84 17.76
C THR A 271 7.87 -30.82 16.68
N GLY A 272 6.79 -31.56 16.92
CA GLY A 272 6.35 -32.66 16.04
C GLY A 272 6.07 -32.22 14.60
N ASN A 273 5.60 -30.98 14.44
CA ASN A 273 5.21 -30.40 13.15
C ASN A 273 6.40 -30.10 12.24
N PHE A 274 7.61 -29.89 12.79
CA PHE A 274 8.80 -29.53 11.99
C PHE A 274 9.15 -30.63 10.99
N THR A 275 9.12 -31.88 11.46
CA THR A 275 9.44 -33.02 10.60
C THR A 275 8.48 -33.20 9.41
N GLN A 276 7.29 -32.59 9.46
CA GLN A 276 6.28 -32.67 8.41
C GLN A 276 6.64 -31.79 7.20
N LEU A 277 7.42 -30.71 7.38
CA LEU A 277 7.93 -29.87 6.29
C LEU A 277 8.74 -30.63 5.24
N ARG A 278 9.34 -31.77 5.62
CA ARG A 278 10.06 -32.66 4.69
C ARG A 278 9.16 -33.23 3.59
N SER A 279 7.85 -33.22 3.79
CA SER A 279 6.84 -33.66 2.82
C SER A 279 6.27 -32.50 1.99
N GLY A 280 6.84 -31.29 2.10
CA GLY A 280 6.26 -30.04 1.59
C GLY A 280 5.29 -29.42 2.59
N GLY A 281 4.57 -28.37 2.17
CA GLY A 281 3.68 -27.60 3.05
C GLY A 281 4.40 -26.46 3.77
N GLU A 282 3.74 -25.92 4.79
CA GLU A 282 4.24 -24.80 5.57
C GLU A 282 3.99 -25.00 7.07
N ILE A 283 4.74 -24.28 7.90
CA ILE A 283 4.49 -24.15 9.33
C ILE A 283 4.06 -22.72 9.61
N VAL A 284 2.93 -22.59 10.30
CA VAL A 284 2.34 -21.32 10.70
C VAL A 284 2.38 -21.20 12.21
N GLY A 285 2.89 -20.11 12.75
CA GLY A 285 2.97 -19.89 14.19
C GLY A 285 3.37 -18.46 14.53
N PHE A 286 3.30 -18.09 15.81
CA PHE A 286 3.78 -16.80 16.27
C PHE A 286 5.30 -16.79 16.22
N GLU A 287 5.88 -15.81 15.54
CA GLU A 287 7.32 -15.81 15.26
C GLU A 287 8.01 -14.50 15.59
N VAL A 288 9.13 -14.61 16.31
CA VAL A 288 10.07 -13.51 16.57
C VAL A 288 11.39 -13.82 15.85
N SER A 289 11.74 -12.96 14.91
CA SER A 289 13.01 -13.03 14.19
C SER A 289 14.07 -12.23 14.93
N LEU A 290 15.23 -12.85 15.18
CA LEU A 290 16.47 -12.20 15.56
C LEU A 290 17.43 -12.24 14.36
N HIS A 291 17.90 -11.08 13.90
CA HIS A 291 18.85 -11.00 12.79
C HIS A 291 19.79 -9.79 12.85
N ILE A 292 20.76 -9.78 11.94
CA ILE A 292 21.69 -8.66 11.71
C ILE A 292 21.30 -8.03 10.35
N PRO A 293 20.59 -6.88 10.32
CA PRO A 293 20.05 -6.31 9.08
C PRO A 293 21.10 -6.09 7.98
N ASP A 294 22.33 -5.73 8.36
CA ASP A 294 23.41 -5.40 7.42
C ASP A 294 24.17 -6.64 6.88
N LEU A 295 23.86 -7.86 7.38
CA LEU A 295 24.57 -9.09 7.02
C LEU A 295 23.63 -10.19 6.50
N ASN A 296 23.30 -10.15 5.21
CA ASN A 296 22.49 -11.17 4.52
C ASN A 296 23.11 -12.59 4.51
N SER A 297 24.39 -12.73 4.83
CA SER A 297 25.05 -14.05 4.91
C SER A 297 24.73 -14.80 6.20
N VAL A 298 24.16 -14.12 7.20
CA VAL A 298 23.77 -14.71 8.47
C VAL A 298 22.30 -15.07 8.39
N THR A 299 22.00 -16.37 8.47
CA THR A 299 20.62 -16.84 8.56
C THR A 299 19.99 -16.31 9.85
N PRO A 300 18.83 -15.62 9.77
CA PRO A 300 18.08 -15.20 10.96
C PRO A 300 17.74 -16.39 11.86
N VAL A 301 17.79 -16.19 13.18
CA VAL A 301 17.20 -17.13 14.13
C VAL A 301 15.74 -16.74 14.32
N ARG A 302 14.84 -17.70 14.12
CA ARG A 302 13.39 -17.50 14.06
C ARG A 302 12.75 -18.30 15.17
N TYR A 303 12.48 -17.64 16.28
CA TYR A 303 11.86 -18.27 17.44
C TYR A 303 10.36 -18.36 17.19
N ILE A 304 9.83 -19.58 17.14
CA ILE A 304 8.43 -19.85 16.79
C ILE A 304 7.71 -20.60 17.91
N MET A 305 6.53 -20.12 18.27
CA MET A 305 5.62 -20.69 19.25
C MET A 305 4.27 -20.98 18.60
N GLU A 306 3.55 -21.98 19.11
CA GLU A 306 2.36 -22.56 18.49
C GLU A 306 2.50 -22.88 16.99
N PRO A 307 3.55 -23.62 16.57
CA PRO A 307 3.67 -24.04 15.19
C PRO A 307 2.59 -25.05 14.82
N GLU A 308 1.80 -24.75 13.80
CA GLU A 308 0.87 -25.66 13.14
C GLU A 308 1.38 -26.00 11.74
N TYR A 309 1.26 -27.26 11.34
CA TYR A 309 1.59 -27.68 9.98
C TYR A 309 0.37 -27.53 9.07
N VAL A 310 0.54 -26.82 7.97
CA VAL A 310 -0.42 -26.74 6.87
C VAL A 310 0.12 -27.54 5.70
N SER A 311 -0.64 -28.54 5.26
CA SER A 311 -0.18 -29.45 4.21
C SER A 311 -0.13 -28.78 2.85
N GLN A 312 0.72 -29.30 1.94
CA GLN A 312 0.75 -28.80 0.56
C GLN A 312 -0.61 -28.96 -0.15
N GLN A 313 -1.42 -29.94 0.24
CA GLN A 313 -2.75 -30.14 -0.32
C GLN A 313 -3.71 -29.03 0.11
N GLU A 314 -3.71 -28.67 1.39
CA GLU A 314 -4.52 -27.57 1.93
C GLU A 314 -4.11 -26.24 1.31
N LEU A 315 -2.81 -25.94 1.23
CA LEU A 315 -2.30 -24.71 0.58
C LEU A 315 -2.72 -24.63 -0.89
N LYS A 316 -2.67 -25.74 -1.63
CA LYS A 316 -3.14 -25.78 -3.02
C LYS A 316 -4.64 -25.56 -3.12
N GLN A 317 -5.41 -26.09 -2.17
CA GLN A 317 -6.86 -25.91 -2.14
C GLN A 317 -7.24 -24.45 -1.83
N GLU A 318 -6.60 -23.83 -0.83
CA GLU A 318 -6.78 -22.41 -0.51
C GLU A 318 -6.38 -21.51 -1.69
N ASN A 319 -5.23 -21.76 -2.31
CA ASN A 319 -4.83 -21.03 -3.51
C ASN A 319 -5.84 -21.22 -4.65
N THR A 320 -6.33 -22.45 -4.89
CA THR A 320 -7.36 -22.70 -5.91
C THR A 320 -8.63 -21.91 -5.63
N MET A 321 -9.07 -21.85 -4.36
CA MET A 321 -10.24 -21.05 -3.97
C MET A 321 -10.00 -19.56 -4.23
N GLN A 322 -8.83 -19.03 -3.91
CA GLN A 322 -8.49 -17.64 -4.21
C GLN A 322 -8.49 -17.36 -5.72
N GLN A 323 -7.86 -18.23 -6.52
CA GLN A 323 -7.85 -18.09 -7.99
C GLN A 323 -9.27 -18.11 -8.58
N VAL A 324 -10.16 -18.93 -8.01
CA VAL A 324 -11.57 -18.99 -8.41
C VAL A 324 -12.29 -17.67 -8.12
N GLU A 325 -12.14 -17.12 -6.92
CA GLU A 325 -12.79 -15.85 -6.57
C GLU A 325 -12.22 -14.70 -7.40
N ASP A 326 -10.89 -14.62 -7.57
CA ASP A 326 -10.26 -13.63 -8.44
C ASP A 326 -10.74 -13.75 -9.90
N ALA A 327 -10.96 -14.98 -10.39
CA ALA A 327 -11.45 -15.24 -11.74
C ALA A 327 -12.93 -14.85 -11.92
N LYS A 328 -13.76 -14.94 -10.87
CA LYS A 328 -15.17 -14.50 -10.90
C LYS A 328 -15.28 -12.97 -10.91
N ASP A 329 -14.33 -12.28 -10.31
CA ASP A 329 -14.30 -10.81 -10.20
C ASP A 329 -13.70 -10.10 -11.43
N THR A 330 -13.33 -10.84 -12.48
CA THR A 330 -12.83 -10.28 -13.75
C THR A 330 -13.76 -10.61 -14.92
N GLU A 331 -13.82 -9.72 -15.92
CA GLU A 331 -14.57 -9.96 -17.16
C GLU A 331 -13.81 -10.86 -18.16
N SER A 332 -12.54 -11.16 -17.87
CA SER A 332 -11.63 -11.94 -18.73
C SER A 332 -11.07 -13.15 -17.96
N TRP A 333 -9.92 -13.69 -18.39
CA TRP A 333 -9.24 -14.76 -17.68
C TRP A 333 -8.23 -14.25 -16.64
N THR A 334 -7.95 -15.07 -15.64
CA THR A 334 -6.81 -14.93 -14.73
C THR A 334 -5.80 -16.05 -14.96
N VAL A 335 -4.57 -15.85 -14.49
CA VAL A 335 -3.51 -16.87 -14.55
C VAL A 335 -2.88 -17.00 -13.18
N ASP A 336 -2.97 -18.20 -12.62
CA ASP A 336 -2.25 -18.58 -11.42
C ASP A 336 -0.75 -18.56 -11.73
N GLN A 337 -0.01 -17.63 -11.12
CA GLN A 337 1.42 -17.49 -11.37
C GLN A 337 2.25 -18.62 -10.75
N SER A 338 1.69 -19.37 -9.79
CA SER A 338 2.39 -20.44 -9.09
C SER A 338 2.59 -21.68 -9.97
N ASP A 339 1.61 -22.01 -10.80
CA ASP A 339 1.65 -23.19 -11.68
C ASP A 339 1.36 -22.88 -13.16
N GLY A 340 0.80 -21.71 -13.46
CA GLY A 340 0.46 -21.25 -14.81
C GLY A 340 -0.93 -21.62 -15.29
N THR A 341 -1.79 -22.18 -14.43
CA THR A 341 -3.17 -22.53 -14.75
C THR A 341 -3.97 -21.27 -15.06
N MET A 342 -4.69 -21.30 -16.19
CA MET A 342 -5.54 -20.18 -16.61
C MET A 342 -6.99 -20.46 -16.26
N TYR A 343 -7.67 -19.50 -15.64
CA TYR A 343 -9.06 -19.62 -15.20
C TYR A 343 -9.94 -18.62 -15.95
N PHE A 344 -11.15 -19.04 -16.31
CA PHE A 344 -12.19 -18.18 -16.84
C PHE A 344 -13.55 -18.58 -16.24
N PHE A 345 -14.31 -17.62 -15.74
CA PHE A 345 -15.68 -17.83 -15.28
C PHE A 345 -16.66 -17.03 -16.15
N LEU A 346 -17.70 -17.70 -16.63
CA LEU A 346 -18.81 -17.06 -17.35
C LEU A 346 -19.83 -16.46 -16.39
N ASP A 347 -20.03 -17.13 -15.25
CA ASP A 347 -20.90 -16.72 -14.15
C ASP A 347 -20.43 -17.38 -12.83
N GLU A 348 -21.14 -17.12 -11.73
CA GLU A 348 -20.86 -17.65 -10.38
C GLU A 348 -20.65 -19.17 -10.30
N ASN A 349 -21.24 -19.95 -11.22
CA ASN A 349 -21.23 -21.41 -11.19
C ASN A 349 -20.42 -22.02 -12.33
N ASN A 350 -20.48 -21.44 -13.53
CA ASN A 350 -19.90 -22.01 -14.74
C ASN A 350 -18.52 -21.42 -15.02
N GLY A 351 -17.50 -22.27 -14.93
CA GLY A 351 -16.11 -21.88 -15.19
C GLY A 351 -15.32 -22.96 -15.94
N TRP A 352 -14.22 -22.53 -16.55
CA TRP A 352 -13.27 -23.36 -17.28
C TRP A 352 -11.86 -23.04 -16.82
N ARG A 353 -10.98 -24.03 -16.88
CA ARG A 353 -9.56 -23.79 -16.67
C ARG A 353 -8.69 -24.64 -17.60
N LEU A 354 -7.58 -24.05 -18.03
CA LEU A 354 -6.51 -24.74 -18.74
C LEU A 354 -5.42 -25.13 -17.73
N VAL A 355 -5.39 -26.41 -17.36
CA VAL A 355 -4.43 -26.96 -16.40
C VAL A 355 -3.21 -27.49 -17.13
N ILE A 356 -2.02 -27.11 -16.66
CA ILE A 356 -0.76 -27.56 -17.27
C ILE A 356 -0.45 -28.98 -16.79
N THR A 357 -0.28 -29.90 -17.74
CA THR A 357 0.02 -31.32 -17.42
C THR A 357 1.47 -31.70 -17.67
N ASP A 358 2.16 -31.00 -18.57
CA ASP A 358 3.57 -31.21 -18.88
C ASP A 358 4.19 -29.95 -19.50
N ALA A 359 5.51 -29.81 -19.46
CA ALA A 359 6.22 -28.67 -20.00
C ALA A 359 7.57 -29.07 -20.61
N ALA A 360 7.87 -28.54 -21.80
CA ALA A 360 9.11 -28.81 -22.53
C ALA A 360 9.59 -27.56 -23.30
N ALA A 361 10.87 -27.23 -23.17
CA ALA A 361 11.55 -26.17 -23.94
C ALA A 361 10.85 -24.79 -23.96
N GLY A 362 10.20 -24.41 -22.86
CA GLY A 362 9.46 -23.14 -22.75
C GLY A 362 8.00 -23.21 -23.26
N SER A 363 7.54 -24.39 -23.67
CA SER A 363 6.16 -24.68 -24.05
C SER A 363 5.49 -25.61 -23.04
N ARG A 364 4.16 -25.61 -23.01
CA ARG A 364 3.33 -26.36 -22.07
C ARG A 364 2.24 -27.14 -22.81
N PHE A 365 1.86 -28.27 -22.22
CA PHE A 365 0.67 -29.04 -22.57
C PHE A 365 -0.45 -28.72 -21.59
N TYR A 366 -1.68 -28.66 -22.09
CA TYR A 366 -2.84 -28.29 -21.30
C TYR A 366 -3.91 -29.36 -21.40
N VAL A 367 -4.70 -29.49 -20.34
CA VAL A 367 -6.03 -30.11 -20.38
C VAL A 367 -7.07 -29.04 -20.03
N MET A 368 -8.27 -29.19 -20.57
CA MET A 368 -9.41 -28.33 -20.24
C MET A 368 -10.27 -29.00 -19.18
N GLU A 369 -10.47 -28.30 -18.07
CA GLU A 369 -11.42 -28.70 -17.04
C GLU A 369 -12.58 -27.70 -16.97
N LYS A 370 -13.75 -28.18 -16.56
CA LYS A 370 -14.96 -27.38 -16.38
C LYS A 370 -15.53 -27.58 -14.98
N THR A 371 -16.04 -26.51 -14.40
CA THR A 371 -16.87 -26.51 -13.19
C THR A 371 -18.28 -26.03 -13.52
N MET A 372 -19.25 -26.53 -12.76
CA MET A 372 -20.66 -26.10 -12.80
C MET A 372 -21.19 -25.80 -11.39
N ASP A 373 -20.30 -25.74 -10.40
CA ASP A 373 -20.58 -25.51 -8.98
C ASP A 373 -19.64 -24.46 -8.37
N GLY A 374 -19.21 -23.51 -9.21
CA GLY A 374 -18.47 -22.33 -8.79
C GLY A 374 -17.05 -22.63 -8.35
N GLY A 375 -16.43 -23.67 -8.91
CA GLY A 375 -15.06 -24.10 -8.61
C GLY A 375 -14.94 -25.12 -7.47
N SER A 376 -16.05 -25.59 -6.90
CA SER A 376 -16.05 -26.59 -5.84
C SER A 376 -15.57 -27.95 -6.35
N THR A 377 -15.96 -28.31 -7.57
CA THR A 377 -15.46 -29.48 -8.30
C THR A 377 -15.12 -29.14 -9.74
N TRP A 378 -14.13 -29.86 -10.29
CA TRP A 378 -13.64 -29.69 -11.66
C TRP A 378 -13.62 -31.05 -12.37
N GLU A 379 -14.18 -31.10 -13.58
CA GLU A 379 -14.20 -32.27 -14.45
C GLU A 379 -13.30 -32.00 -15.66
N CYS A 380 -12.38 -32.91 -15.98
CA CYS A 380 -11.64 -32.87 -17.24
C CYS A 380 -12.60 -33.17 -18.40
N ILE A 381 -12.79 -32.19 -19.29
CA ILE A 381 -13.70 -32.28 -20.44
C ILE A 381 -12.97 -32.43 -21.77
N ASN A 382 -11.67 -32.14 -21.82
CA ASN A 382 -10.83 -32.31 -23.00
C ASN A 382 -9.35 -32.44 -22.61
N ASP A 383 -8.72 -33.56 -22.97
CA ASP A 383 -7.32 -33.85 -22.65
C ASP A 383 -6.32 -33.19 -23.63
N ASP A 384 -6.79 -32.57 -24.72
CA ASP A 384 -5.97 -31.94 -25.75
C ASP A 384 -6.72 -30.77 -26.45
N PRO A 385 -6.95 -29.65 -25.73
CA PRO A 385 -7.70 -28.50 -26.27
C PRO A 385 -6.99 -27.81 -27.45
N PHE A 386 -5.70 -28.07 -27.66
CA PHE A 386 -4.89 -27.46 -28.72
C PHE A 386 -4.43 -28.46 -29.79
N SER A 387 -5.05 -29.65 -29.88
CA SER A 387 -4.80 -30.64 -30.92
C SER A 387 -3.31 -31.00 -31.11
N GLY A 388 -2.58 -31.14 -30.00
CA GLY A 388 -1.17 -31.49 -29.94
C GLY A 388 -0.22 -30.31 -30.10
N GLN A 389 -0.72 -29.08 -30.25
CA GLN A 389 0.12 -27.89 -30.25
C GLN A 389 0.65 -27.59 -28.84
N LEU A 390 1.88 -27.10 -28.84
CA LEU A 390 2.64 -26.78 -27.65
C LEU A 390 2.89 -25.28 -27.59
N GLY A 391 2.74 -24.67 -26.41
CA GLY A 391 2.96 -23.24 -26.25
C GLY A 391 2.59 -22.72 -24.88
N VAL A 392 2.40 -21.42 -24.78
CA VAL A 392 1.91 -20.73 -23.57
C VAL A 392 0.47 -20.31 -23.84
N ALA A 393 -0.45 -20.56 -22.91
CA ALA A 393 -1.83 -20.11 -23.06
C ALA A 393 -1.85 -18.59 -23.20
N GLU A 394 -2.44 -18.11 -24.29
CA GLU A 394 -2.60 -16.68 -24.59
C GLU A 394 -3.83 -16.13 -23.88
N GLY A 395 -4.94 -16.88 -23.92
CA GLY A 395 -6.18 -16.51 -23.28
C GLY A 395 -7.25 -17.59 -23.36
N LEU A 396 -8.30 -17.42 -22.55
CA LEU A 396 -9.46 -18.30 -22.49
C LEU A 396 -10.70 -17.45 -22.25
N ILE A 397 -11.66 -17.49 -23.16
CA ILE A 397 -12.90 -16.73 -23.02
C ILE A 397 -14.09 -17.55 -23.54
N PHE A 398 -15.17 -17.58 -22.78
CA PHE A 398 -16.46 -18.10 -23.22
C PHE A 398 -17.48 -16.96 -23.26
N TYR A 399 -18.29 -16.93 -24.32
CA TYR A 399 -19.34 -15.92 -24.47
C TYR A 399 -20.73 -16.47 -24.13
N ASP A 400 -20.85 -17.79 -24.09
CA ASP A 400 -21.96 -18.56 -23.54
C ASP A 400 -21.47 -19.96 -23.12
N GLU A 401 -22.36 -20.82 -22.61
CA GLU A 401 -22.01 -22.16 -22.12
C GLU A 401 -21.40 -23.10 -23.17
N ASN A 402 -21.57 -22.80 -24.47
CA ASN A 402 -21.15 -23.64 -25.59
C ASN A 402 -20.02 -23.00 -26.40
N PHE A 403 -20.11 -21.70 -26.67
CA PHE A 403 -19.20 -20.97 -27.56
C PHE A 403 -18.09 -20.26 -26.79
N GLY A 404 -16.85 -20.63 -27.08
CA GLY A 404 -15.66 -20.03 -26.49
C GLY A 404 -14.44 -20.14 -27.39
N VAL A 405 -13.39 -19.41 -27.00
CA VAL A 405 -12.12 -19.33 -27.71
C VAL A 405 -10.98 -19.52 -26.71
N ALA A 406 -10.03 -20.37 -27.06
CA ALA A 406 -8.78 -20.58 -26.34
C ALA A 406 -7.60 -20.23 -27.25
N GLY A 407 -6.66 -19.44 -26.77
CA GLY A 407 -5.47 -19.03 -27.51
C GLY A 407 -4.21 -19.69 -26.98
N ILE A 408 -3.27 -20.00 -27.87
CA ILE A 408 -1.93 -20.48 -27.52
C ILE A 408 -0.88 -19.73 -28.35
N THR A 409 0.19 -19.30 -27.70
CA THR A 409 1.31 -18.59 -28.32
C THR A 409 2.62 -19.35 -28.18
N GLY A 410 3.53 -19.16 -29.14
CA GLY A 410 4.91 -19.59 -29.01
C GLY A 410 5.65 -18.84 -27.89
N ALA A 411 6.76 -19.40 -27.41
CA ALA A 411 7.58 -18.81 -26.35
C ALA A 411 8.16 -17.42 -26.70
N SER A 412 8.39 -17.15 -27.99
CA SER A 412 8.83 -15.84 -28.49
C SER A 412 7.70 -14.81 -28.60
N GLN A 413 6.44 -15.24 -28.48
CA GLN A 413 5.25 -14.41 -28.70
C GLN A 413 5.20 -13.72 -30.07
N SER A 414 5.88 -14.29 -31.06
CA SER A 414 5.90 -13.82 -32.44
C SER A 414 4.85 -14.49 -33.32
N TYR A 415 4.06 -15.41 -32.75
CA TYR A 415 2.90 -16.02 -33.40
C TYR A 415 1.94 -16.56 -32.34
N SER A 416 0.66 -16.63 -32.68
CA SER A 416 -0.36 -17.30 -31.86
C SER A 416 -1.39 -18.04 -32.71
N ARG A 417 -2.11 -18.97 -32.09
CA ARG A 417 -3.20 -19.74 -32.70
C ARG A 417 -4.40 -19.71 -31.77
N LEU A 418 -5.55 -19.35 -32.33
CA LEU A 418 -6.82 -19.38 -31.61
C LEU A 418 -7.59 -20.64 -31.99
N TYR A 419 -8.29 -21.21 -31.01
CA TYR A 419 -9.08 -22.42 -31.13
C TYR A 419 -10.49 -22.13 -30.66
N VAL A 420 -11.48 -22.48 -31.48
CA VAL A 420 -12.90 -22.23 -31.22
C VAL A 420 -13.58 -23.51 -30.76
N THR A 421 -14.37 -23.43 -29.70
CA THR A 421 -15.30 -24.48 -29.29
C THR A 421 -16.74 -24.02 -29.49
N ARG A 422 -17.63 -24.97 -29.78
CA ARG A 422 -19.09 -24.77 -29.89
C ARG A 422 -19.88 -25.80 -29.08
N ASP A 423 -19.21 -26.55 -28.23
CA ASP A 423 -19.75 -27.62 -27.40
C ASP A 423 -19.28 -27.54 -25.94
N GLY A 424 -18.90 -26.33 -25.51
CA GLY A 424 -18.54 -26.02 -24.13
C GLY A 424 -17.13 -26.47 -23.74
N GLY A 425 -16.23 -26.58 -24.71
CA GLY A 425 -14.81 -26.93 -24.52
C GLY A 425 -14.47 -28.40 -24.74
N ARG A 426 -15.45 -29.25 -25.12
CA ARG A 426 -15.21 -30.68 -25.36
C ARG A 426 -14.42 -30.92 -26.65
N THR A 427 -14.67 -30.10 -27.67
CA THR A 427 -13.90 -30.10 -28.91
C THR A 427 -13.52 -28.69 -29.31
N PHE A 428 -12.37 -28.59 -29.96
CA PHE A 428 -11.79 -27.34 -30.44
C PHE A 428 -11.37 -27.48 -31.90
N GLU A 429 -11.55 -26.42 -32.68
CA GLU A 429 -11.06 -26.30 -34.05
C GLU A 429 -10.20 -25.04 -34.18
N GLU A 430 -9.04 -25.15 -34.82
CA GLU A 430 -8.16 -24.02 -35.10
C GLU A 430 -8.88 -22.98 -35.98
N MET A 431 -8.91 -21.74 -35.50
CA MET A 431 -9.51 -20.62 -36.21
C MET A 431 -8.67 -20.25 -37.44
N LYS A 432 -9.34 -20.02 -38.57
CA LYS A 432 -8.71 -19.56 -39.81
C LYS A 432 -9.33 -18.26 -40.28
N LEU A 433 -8.52 -17.20 -40.28
CA LEU A 433 -8.93 -15.90 -40.80
C LEU A 433 -8.65 -15.81 -42.32
N PRO A 434 -9.50 -15.12 -43.11
CA PRO A 434 -9.32 -14.97 -44.54
C PRO A 434 -8.27 -13.91 -44.86
N MET A 435 -7.01 -14.22 -44.57
CA MET A 435 -5.86 -13.32 -44.74
C MET A 435 -5.63 -12.92 -46.21
N ASP A 436 -6.14 -13.70 -47.16
CA ASP A 436 -6.11 -13.38 -48.59
C ASP A 436 -6.99 -12.18 -48.99
N LEU A 437 -7.91 -11.76 -48.11
CA LEU A 437 -8.77 -10.58 -48.32
C LEU A 437 -8.13 -9.28 -47.84
N VAL A 438 -6.98 -9.33 -47.17
CA VAL A 438 -6.28 -8.14 -46.66
C VAL A 438 -5.78 -7.28 -47.82
N SER A 439 -6.23 -6.02 -47.87
CA SER A 439 -5.90 -5.09 -48.97
C SER A 439 -4.84 -4.05 -48.64
N GLU A 440 -4.57 -3.82 -47.35
CA GLU A 440 -3.63 -2.81 -46.86
C GLU A 440 -2.96 -3.27 -45.56
N LEU A 441 -1.82 -2.67 -45.21
CA LEU A 441 -1.04 -2.96 -44.01
C LEU A 441 -0.76 -1.66 -43.24
N PRO A 442 -0.52 -1.71 -41.92
CA PRO A 442 -0.07 -0.56 -41.16
C PRO A 442 1.19 0.08 -41.75
N GLN A 443 1.28 1.41 -41.72
CA GLN A 443 2.40 2.13 -42.35
C GLN A 443 3.75 1.75 -41.73
N ILE A 444 3.80 1.55 -40.42
CA ILE A 444 5.02 1.14 -39.72
C ILE A 444 5.51 -0.24 -40.19
N ALA A 445 4.58 -1.17 -40.45
CA ALA A 445 4.88 -2.49 -40.98
C ALA A 445 5.46 -2.40 -42.40
N ILE A 446 4.90 -1.53 -43.25
CA ILE A 446 5.42 -1.24 -44.59
C ILE A 446 6.84 -0.67 -44.52
N ASP A 447 7.08 0.28 -43.61
CA ASP A 447 8.39 0.92 -43.42
C ASP A 447 9.45 -0.08 -42.92
N CYS A 448 9.03 -1.09 -42.14
CA CYS A 448 9.85 -2.21 -41.70
C CYS A 448 10.03 -3.31 -42.76
N GLY A 449 9.32 -3.24 -43.89
CA GLY A 449 9.40 -4.21 -44.98
C GLY A 449 8.60 -5.49 -44.76
N PHE A 450 7.62 -5.46 -43.85
CA PHE A 450 6.72 -6.59 -43.61
C PHE A 450 5.68 -6.77 -44.71
N THR A 451 5.18 -7.99 -44.77
CA THR A 451 4.13 -8.48 -45.65
C THR A 451 2.97 -9.02 -44.81
N VAL A 452 1.86 -9.41 -45.45
CA VAL A 452 0.72 -10.03 -44.75
C VAL A 452 1.13 -11.32 -44.04
N GLU A 453 2.14 -12.04 -44.54
CA GLU A 453 2.63 -13.30 -43.93
C GLU A 453 3.34 -13.08 -42.58
N ASP A 454 3.78 -11.85 -42.28
CA ASP A 454 4.44 -11.51 -41.02
C ASP A 454 3.42 -11.24 -39.89
N PHE A 455 2.13 -11.10 -40.22
CA PHE A 455 1.03 -10.94 -39.26
C PHE A 455 0.53 -12.31 -38.79
N ASP A 456 1.31 -12.97 -37.92
CA ASP A 456 1.05 -14.34 -37.44
C ASP A 456 0.60 -14.41 -35.97
N TYR A 457 0.35 -13.25 -35.33
CA TYR A 457 -0.14 -13.16 -33.96
C TYR A 457 -1.62 -12.74 -33.94
N LEU A 458 -2.52 -13.65 -33.58
CA LEU A 458 -3.95 -13.42 -33.47
C LEU A 458 -4.29 -13.08 -32.01
N ASN A 459 -4.64 -11.82 -31.73
CA ASN A 459 -5.08 -11.45 -30.39
C ASN A 459 -6.44 -12.08 -30.05
N MET A 460 -6.66 -12.37 -28.78
CA MET A 460 -7.93 -12.90 -28.27
C MET A 460 -9.13 -12.03 -28.70
N PRO A 461 -10.27 -12.62 -29.08
CA PRO A 461 -11.36 -11.83 -29.66
C PRO A 461 -12.07 -10.98 -28.60
N GLU A 462 -12.30 -9.72 -28.93
CA GLU A 462 -13.10 -8.80 -28.13
C GLU A 462 -14.55 -8.81 -28.60
N LYS A 463 -15.51 -8.75 -27.67
CA LYS A 463 -16.94 -8.72 -27.99
C LYS A 463 -17.53 -7.36 -27.64
N GLU A 464 -18.08 -6.68 -28.64
CA GLU A 464 -18.92 -5.50 -28.47
C GLU A 464 -20.29 -5.79 -29.12
N ASP A 465 -21.34 -5.74 -28.32
CA ASP A 465 -22.69 -6.21 -28.68
C ASP A 465 -22.67 -7.64 -29.26
N ASP A 466 -23.13 -7.82 -30.49
CA ASP A 466 -23.16 -9.10 -31.22
C ASP A 466 -21.97 -9.26 -32.19
N THR A 467 -20.95 -8.39 -32.09
CA THR A 467 -19.78 -8.40 -32.99
C THR A 467 -18.53 -8.83 -32.23
N LEU A 468 -17.86 -9.85 -32.75
CA LEU A 468 -16.51 -10.22 -32.33
C LEU A 468 -15.49 -9.50 -33.21
N THR A 469 -14.44 -8.98 -32.60
CA THR A 469 -13.32 -8.33 -33.29
C THR A 469 -12.02 -9.03 -32.92
N ILE A 470 -11.22 -9.37 -33.93
CA ILE A 470 -9.84 -9.86 -33.75
C ILE A 470 -8.90 -8.89 -34.42
N THR A 471 -7.84 -8.53 -33.70
CA THR A 471 -6.72 -7.79 -34.24
C THR A 471 -5.55 -8.76 -34.45
N VAL A 472 -5.03 -8.82 -35.67
CA VAL A 472 -3.85 -9.61 -36.02
C VAL A 472 -2.65 -8.68 -36.08
N THR A 473 -1.57 -9.03 -35.39
CA THR A 473 -0.35 -8.25 -35.24
C THR A 473 0.87 -9.09 -35.63
N THR A 474 2.05 -8.46 -35.69
CA THR A 474 3.31 -9.16 -35.99
C THR A 474 3.89 -9.89 -34.77
N ASP A 475 3.54 -9.43 -33.57
CA ASP A 475 3.85 -10.05 -32.28
C ASP A 475 2.88 -9.55 -31.20
N ALA A 476 2.97 -10.10 -29.99
CA ALA A 476 2.10 -9.75 -28.87
C ALA A 476 2.23 -8.31 -28.35
N ALA A 477 3.37 -7.66 -28.56
CA ALA A 477 3.64 -6.32 -28.04
C ALA A 477 3.21 -5.21 -29.02
N GLU A 478 3.10 -5.56 -30.30
CA GLU A 478 2.62 -4.68 -31.35
C GLU A 478 1.13 -4.35 -31.16
N LYS A 479 0.78 -3.10 -31.45
CA LYS A 479 -0.58 -2.57 -31.32
C LYS A 479 -1.19 -2.19 -32.67
N ASP A 480 -0.35 -1.97 -33.66
CA ASP A 480 -0.77 -1.72 -35.03
C ASP A 480 -1.08 -3.05 -35.73
N GLY A 481 -2.30 -3.20 -36.24
CA GLY A 481 -2.78 -4.51 -36.66
C GLY A 481 -3.84 -4.50 -37.74
N ILE A 482 -4.12 -5.69 -38.25
CA ILE A 482 -5.16 -6.00 -39.24
C ILE A 482 -6.41 -6.43 -38.47
N VAL A 483 -7.56 -5.84 -38.78
CA VAL A 483 -8.81 -6.11 -38.07
C VAL A 483 -9.73 -7.02 -38.88
N PHE A 484 -10.21 -8.06 -38.21
CA PHE A 484 -11.29 -8.91 -38.68
C PHE A 484 -12.49 -8.83 -37.73
N GLN A 485 -13.70 -8.89 -38.29
CA GLN A 485 -14.93 -8.95 -37.50
C GLN A 485 -15.82 -10.13 -37.88
N SER A 486 -16.56 -10.62 -36.91
CA SER A 486 -17.57 -11.67 -37.08
C SER A 486 -18.86 -11.27 -36.37
N THR A 487 -20.00 -11.52 -37.02
CA THR A 487 -21.36 -11.30 -36.47
C THR A 487 -22.15 -12.61 -36.33
N ASP A 488 -21.47 -13.75 -36.50
CA ASP A 488 -22.04 -15.10 -36.46
C ASP A 488 -21.27 -16.01 -35.49
N TYR A 489 -20.82 -15.43 -34.37
CA TYR A 489 -20.05 -16.12 -33.33
C TYR A 489 -18.80 -16.81 -33.89
N GLY A 490 -18.01 -16.07 -34.67
CA GLY A 490 -16.73 -16.52 -35.21
C GLY A 490 -16.83 -17.63 -36.25
N ALA A 491 -18.02 -17.87 -36.84
CA ALA A 491 -18.18 -18.88 -37.89
C ALA A 491 -17.65 -18.36 -39.24
N THR A 492 -17.82 -17.08 -39.51
CA THR A 492 -17.20 -16.37 -40.63
C THR A 492 -16.59 -15.06 -40.17
N TRP A 493 -15.51 -14.65 -40.83
CA TRP A 493 -14.76 -13.42 -40.53
C TRP A 493 -14.67 -12.55 -41.77
N GLU A 494 -14.87 -11.25 -41.59
CA GLU A 494 -14.71 -10.23 -42.63
C GLU A 494 -13.54 -9.31 -42.29
N TYR A 495 -12.69 -9.03 -43.28
CA TYR A 495 -11.67 -7.99 -43.16
C TYR A 495 -12.34 -6.61 -43.05
N LYS A 496 -11.96 -5.81 -42.04
CA LYS A 496 -12.57 -4.50 -41.76
C LYS A 496 -11.65 -3.30 -41.89
N GLY A 497 -10.34 -3.51 -41.91
CA GLY A 497 -9.37 -2.42 -41.99
C GLY A 497 -8.19 -2.63 -41.05
N LEU A 498 -7.62 -1.53 -40.60
CA LEU A 498 -6.44 -1.48 -39.76
C LEU A 498 -6.74 -0.77 -38.43
N VAL A 499 -6.04 -1.19 -37.37
CA VAL A 499 -5.85 -0.37 -36.17
C VAL A 499 -4.45 0.23 -36.25
N GLN A 500 -4.35 1.54 -36.04
CA GLN A 500 -3.09 2.27 -35.98
C GLN A 500 -3.14 3.24 -34.81
N ILE A 501 -2.23 3.11 -33.86
CA ILE A 501 -2.11 4.05 -32.76
C ILE A 501 -1.24 5.22 -33.23
N ALA A 502 -1.84 6.41 -33.31
CA ALA A 502 -1.09 7.62 -33.63
C ALA A 502 -0.03 7.89 -32.55
N ASN A 503 1.24 7.81 -32.93
CA ASN A 503 2.37 8.24 -32.10
C ASN A 503 2.36 9.75 -31.81
#